data_AF-A0A845RKV8-F1
#
_entry.id   AF-A0A845RKV8-F1
#
_cell.length_a   1.000
_cell.length_b   1.000
_cell.length_c   1.000
_cell.angle_alpha   90.00
_cell.angle_beta   90.00
_cell.angle_gamma   90.00
#
_symmetry.space_group_name_H-M   'P 1'
#
loop_
_entity.id
_entity.type
_entity.pdbx_description
1 polymer ?
#
loop_
_entity_poly.entity_id
_entity_poly.type
_entity_poly.pdbx_seq_one_letter_code
_entity_poly.pdbx_strand_id
1 'polypeptide(L)'
;MGQELASRIAETAKSNLKLPDEQLPTIERYVRRAINRILVFCGREDFPPPLEDVAAQIVEDMLRADQAAPSQNDVASVTRGDTSISYRDKANSLKETVAFVKNYESQLIPFKRMKLPKDCPI
;
A
#
# COMPACT_ATOMS: atom_id res chain seq x y z
N MET A 1 20.04 -1.75 -0.06
CA MET A 1 19.21 -1.19 1.02
C MET A 1 17.73 -1.55 0.86
N GLY A 2 17.06 -1.18 -0.25
CA GLY A 2 15.61 -1.42 -0.38
C GLY A 2 15.14 -2.88 -0.54
N GLN A 3 15.98 -3.77 -1.10
CA GLN A 3 15.62 -5.19 -1.27
C GLN A 3 15.62 -5.97 0.05
N GLU A 4 16.62 -5.74 0.91
CA GLU A 4 16.73 -6.43 2.19
C GLU A 4 15.59 -6.05 3.15
N LEU A 5 15.26 -4.76 3.24
CA LEU A 5 14.13 -4.28 4.03
C LEU A 5 12.79 -4.83 3.51
N ALA A 6 12.61 -4.89 2.19
CA ALA A 6 11.40 -5.48 1.61
C ALA A 6 11.29 -6.99 1.92
N SER A 7 12.39 -7.72 1.90
CA SER A 7 12.43 -9.15 2.26
C SER A 7 12.05 -9.37 3.72
N ARG A 8 12.61 -8.58 4.65
CA ARG A 8 12.29 -8.69 6.10
C ARG A 8 10.81 -8.48 6.36
N ILE A 9 10.23 -7.42 5.81
CA ILE A 9 8.81 -7.11 6.00
C ILE A 9 7.93 -8.18 5.32
N ALA A 10 8.34 -8.67 4.15
CA ALA A 10 7.63 -9.75 3.45
C ALA A 10 7.62 -11.05 4.25
N GLU A 11 8.73 -11.42 4.89
CA GLU A 11 8.83 -12.59 5.76
C GLU A 11 7.93 -12.45 7.00
N THR A 12 7.92 -11.27 7.63
CA THR A 12 7.04 -10.98 8.78
C THR A 12 5.56 -11.12 8.38
N ALA A 13 5.16 -10.47 7.28
CA ALA A 13 3.77 -10.53 6.80
C ALA A 13 3.38 -11.96 6.39
N LYS A 14 4.28 -12.72 5.74
CA LYS A 14 4.07 -14.13 5.41
C LYS A 14 3.84 -14.96 6.66
N SER A 15 4.68 -14.80 7.67
CA SER A 15 4.60 -15.53 8.94
C SER A 15 3.28 -15.25 9.67
N ASN A 16 2.88 -13.98 9.75
CA ASN A 16 1.64 -13.57 10.42
C ASN A 16 0.38 -14.13 9.74
N LEU A 17 0.36 -14.15 8.40
CA LEU A 17 -0.76 -14.67 7.62
C LEU A 17 -0.67 -16.16 7.30
N LYS A 18 0.43 -16.83 7.68
CA LYS A 18 0.70 -18.25 7.37
C LYS A 18 0.53 -18.58 5.88
N LEU A 19 1.04 -17.69 5.02
CA LEU A 19 0.95 -17.83 3.55
C LEU A 19 2.04 -18.78 3.02
N PRO A 20 1.79 -19.48 1.89
CA PRO A 20 2.78 -20.34 1.27
C PRO A 20 3.92 -19.54 0.63
N ASP A 21 5.11 -20.13 0.57
CA ASP A 21 6.33 -19.49 0.04
C ASP A 21 6.21 -19.06 -1.43
N GLU A 22 5.36 -19.74 -2.21
CA GLU A 22 5.05 -19.40 -3.60
C GLU A 22 4.50 -17.98 -3.76
N GLN A 23 3.90 -17.41 -2.71
CA GLN A 23 3.36 -16.05 -2.74
C GLN A 23 4.39 -14.97 -2.38
N LEU A 24 5.62 -15.33 -1.98
CA LEU A 24 6.66 -14.36 -1.59
C LEU A 24 6.88 -13.24 -2.62
N PRO A 25 7.01 -13.51 -3.94
CA PRO A 25 7.18 -12.44 -4.93
C PRO A 25 5.99 -11.48 -4.99
N THR A 26 4.79 -12.01 -4.74
CA THR A 26 3.57 -11.22 -4.67
C THR A 26 3.57 -10.36 -3.42
N ILE A 27 3.90 -10.93 -2.25
CA ILE A 27 4.00 -10.23 -0.97
C ILE A 27 5.03 -9.10 -1.05
N GLU A 28 6.23 -9.35 -1.60
CA GLU A 28 7.26 -8.32 -1.82
C GLU A 28 6.76 -7.14 -2.67
N ARG A 29 5.91 -7.41 -3.66
CA ARG A 29 5.28 -6.36 -4.47
C ARG A 29 4.34 -5.50 -3.63
N TYR A 30 3.55 -6.09 -2.73
CA TYR A 30 2.71 -5.33 -1.79
C TYR A 30 3.55 -4.54 -0.80
N VAL A 31 4.61 -5.14 -0.26
CA VAL A 31 5.57 -4.48 0.64
C VAL A 31 6.16 -3.23 -0.02
N ARG A 32 6.63 -3.34 -1.27
CA ARG A 32 7.17 -2.18 -2.00
C ARG A 32 6.14 -1.08 -2.20
N ARG A 33 4.87 -1.44 -2.46
CA ARG A 33 3.77 -0.47 -2.58
C ARG A 33 3.48 0.21 -1.23
N ALA A 34 3.44 -0.55 -0.14
CA ALA A 34 3.21 -0.04 1.20
C ALA A 34 4.32 0.94 1.63
N ILE A 35 5.59 0.54 1.48
CA ILE A 35 6.75 1.39 1.75
C ILE A 35 6.67 2.69 0.96
N ASN A 36 6.41 2.63 -0.35
CA ASN A 36 6.28 3.83 -1.17
C ASN A 36 5.16 4.75 -0.69
N ARG A 37 3.99 4.20 -0.32
CA ARG A 37 2.88 5.00 0.22
C ARG A 37 3.26 5.68 1.53
N ILE A 38 3.93 4.97 2.42
CA ILE A 38 4.40 5.50 3.71
C ILE A 38 5.43 6.61 3.49
N LEU A 39 6.45 6.39 2.66
CA LEU A 39 7.49 7.37 2.36
C LEU A 39 6.91 8.66 1.78
N VAL A 40 5.98 8.53 0.83
CA VAL A 40 5.27 9.68 0.23
C VAL A 40 4.44 10.42 1.28
N PHE A 41 3.70 9.70 2.13
CA PHE A 41 2.88 10.32 3.18
C PHE A 41 3.72 11.05 4.23
N CYS A 42 4.79 10.41 4.68
CA CYS A 42 5.72 10.97 5.67
C CYS A 42 6.65 12.03 5.07
N GLY A 43 6.78 12.12 3.74
CA GLY A 43 7.71 13.03 3.08
C GLY A 43 9.18 12.72 3.40
N ARG A 44 9.52 11.43 3.50
CA ARG A 44 10.87 10.93 3.83
C ARG A 44 11.43 10.08 2.70
N GLU A 45 12.75 10.05 2.62
CA GLU A 45 13.50 9.15 1.72
C GLU A 45 14.06 7.93 2.48
N ASP A 46 14.18 8.06 3.80
CA ASP A 46 14.59 7.00 4.71
C ASP A 46 13.36 6.29 5.31
N PHE A 47 13.51 4.98 5.58
CA PHE A 47 12.47 4.16 6.19
C PHE A 47 12.88 3.76 7.62
N PRO A 48 12.34 4.42 8.67
CA PRO A 48 12.67 4.12 10.06
C PRO A 48 12.32 2.68 10.46
N PRO A 49 13.15 1.98 11.27
CA PRO A 49 12.85 0.64 11.75
C PRO A 49 11.49 0.47 12.45
N PRO A 50 10.99 1.45 13.26
CA PRO A 50 9.66 1.33 13.87
C PRO A 50 8.50 1.27 12.88
N LEU A 51 8.71 1.68 11.62
CA LEU A 51 7.70 1.58 10.57
C LEU A 51 7.68 0.20 9.88
N GLU A 52 8.64 -0.68 10.16
CA GLU A 52 8.67 -2.03 9.55
C GLU A 52 7.43 -2.84 9.97
N ASP A 53 7.07 -2.81 11.26
CA ASP A 53 5.87 -3.47 11.78
C ASP A 53 4.59 -2.86 11.23
N VAL A 54 4.55 -1.51 11.12
CA VAL A 54 3.41 -0.80 10.54
C VAL A 54 3.25 -1.18 9.06
N ALA A 55 4.34 -1.27 8.31
CA ALA A 55 4.32 -1.73 6.92
C ALA A 55 3.88 -3.19 6.79
N ALA A 56 4.27 -4.07 7.71
CA ALA A 56 3.79 -5.44 7.72
C ALA A 56 2.27 -5.48 7.91
N GLN A 57 1.73 -4.78 8.91
CA GLN A 57 0.27 -4.68 9.15
C GLN A 57 -0.49 -4.14 7.93
N ILE A 58 0.05 -3.11 7.29
CA ILE A 58 -0.51 -2.54 6.06
C ILE A 58 -0.56 -3.59 4.95
N VAL A 59 0.52 -4.32 4.75
CA VAL A 59 0.60 -5.37 3.73
C VAL A 59 -0.39 -6.48 4.03
N GLU A 60 -0.55 -6.85 5.30
CA GLU A 60 -1.54 -7.84 5.72
C GLU A 60 -2.97 -7.41 5.38
N ASP A 61 -3.32 -6.15 5.67
CA ASP A 61 -4.63 -5.61 5.36
C ASP A 61 -4.86 -5.46 3.85
N MET A 62 -3.83 -5.08 3.09
CA MET A 62 -3.88 -5.08 1.63
C MET A 62 -4.09 -6.48 1.05
N LEU A 63 -3.36 -7.49 1.56
CA LEU A 63 -3.51 -8.88 1.12
C LEU A 63 -4.89 -9.44 1.49
N ARG A 64 -5.42 -9.11 2.67
CA ARG A 64 -6.77 -9.51 3.10
C ARG A 64 -7.85 -8.85 2.25
N ALA A 65 -7.68 -7.58 1.90
CA ALA A 65 -8.60 -6.86 1.02
C ALA A 65 -8.61 -7.45 -0.39
N ASP A 66 -7.44 -7.77 -0.95
CA ASP A 66 -7.35 -8.38 -2.29
C ASP A 66 -7.86 -9.82 -2.33
N GLN A 67 -7.78 -10.58 -1.22
CA GLN A 67 -8.41 -11.90 -1.09
C GLN A 67 -9.94 -11.81 -0.92
N ALA A 68 -10.44 -10.77 -0.24
CA ALA A 68 -11.87 -10.52 -0.07
C ALA A 68 -12.52 -9.91 -1.31
N ALA A 69 -11.74 -9.23 -2.16
CA ALA A 69 -12.17 -8.83 -3.48
C ALA A 69 -12.29 -10.09 -4.34
N PRO A 70 -13.50 -10.45 -4.83
CA PRO A 70 -13.62 -11.55 -5.78
C PRO A 70 -12.69 -11.25 -6.95
N SER A 71 -11.91 -12.23 -7.40
CA SER A 71 -11.03 -12.14 -8.57
C SER A 71 -11.89 -11.82 -9.81
N GLN A 72 -12.18 -10.55 -10.04
CA GLN A 72 -13.05 -10.09 -11.11
C GLN A 72 -12.18 -9.76 -12.30
N ASN A 73 -12.10 -10.71 -13.22
CA ASN A 73 -11.75 -10.44 -14.61
C ASN A 73 -12.52 -9.20 -15.11
N ASP A 74 -11.78 -8.29 -15.73
CA ASP A 74 -12.08 -6.89 -16.07
C ASP A 74 -13.28 -6.65 -17.01
N VAL A 75 -14.49 -7.12 -16.68
CA VAL A 75 -15.72 -6.67 -17.36
C VAL A 75 -16.91 -6.64 -16.41
N ALA A 76 -17.42 -5.44 -16.10
CA ALA A 76 -18.56 -5.28 -15.19
C ALA A 76 -19.89 -5.78 -15.81
N SER A 77 -20.07 -5.63 -17.11
CA SER A 77 -21.11 -6.30 -17.91
C SER A 77 -20.87 -6.03 -19.41
N VAL A 78 -21.28 -6.97 -20.28
CA VAL A 78 -21.35 -6.74 -21.74
C VAL A 78 -22.81 -6.90 -22.16
N THR A 79 -23.47 -5.81 -22.54
CA THR A 79 -24.81 -5.87 -23.14
C THR A 79 -24.66 -5.75 -24.65
N ARG A 80 -24.89 -6.85 -25.38
CA ARG A 80 -24.75 -6.90 -26.84
C ARG A 80 -26.01 -6.29 -27.48
N GLY A 81 -25.94 -5.01 -27.82
CA GLY A 81 -27.03 -4.31 -28.51
C GLY A 81 -26.68 -2.84 -28.79
N ASP A 82 -26.02 -2.18 -27.84
CA ASP A 82 -25.39 -0.88 -27.99
C ASP A 82 -24.03 -0.96 -27.28
N THR A 83 -22.93 -0.73 -28.00
CA THR A 83 -21.57 -0.82 -27.44
C THR A 83 -21.30 0.30 -26.44
N SER A 84 -21.70 0.10 -25.19
CA SER A 84 -21.16 0.85 -24.05
C SER A 84 -20.25 -0.07 -23.24
N ILE A 85 -18.97 0.31 -23.14
CA ILE A 85 -18.00 -0.35 -22.26
C ILE A 85 -17.87 0.56 -21.03
N SER A 86 -18.37 0.11 -19.88
CA SER A 86 -18.20 0.81 -18.61
C SER A 86 -16.90 0.37 -17.95
N TYR A 87 -15.91 1.26 -17.91
CA TYR A 87 -14.69 1.07 -17.14
C TYR A 87 -14.95 1.53 -15.70
N ARG A 88 -14.53 0.75 -14.69
CA ARG A 88 -14.64 1.20 -13.29
C ARG A 88 -13.79 2.45 -13.07
N ASP A 89 -14.38 3.45 -12.41
CA ASP A 89 -13.78 4.76 -12.19
C ASP A 89 -12.50 4.71 -11.34
N LYS A 90 -11.49 5.49 -11.74
CA LYS A 90 -10.25 5.79 -10.97
C LYS A 90 -10.51 6.36 -9.57
N ALA A 91 -11.77 6.67 -9.24
CA ALA A 91 -12.20 7.07 -7.91
C ALA A 91 -11.93 5.99 -6.85
N ASN A 92 -11.89 4.70 -7.22
CA ASN A 92 -11.69 3.63 -6.23
C ASN A 92 -10.26 3.62 -5.67
N SER A 93 -9.23 3.81 -6.52
CA SER A 93 -7.84 3.84 -6.08
C SER A 93 -7.54 5.05 -5.17
N LEU A 94 -8.20 6.18 -5.41
CA LEU A 94 -8.12 7.36 -4.54
C LEU A 94 -8.82 7.11 -3.21
N LYS A 95 -10.02 6.50 -3.21
CA LYS A 95 -10.73 6.11 -1.98
C LYS A 95 -9.92 5.13 -1.13
N GLU A 96 -9.28 4.15 -1.74
CA GLU A 96 -8.40 3.19 -1.05
C GLU A 96 -7.18 3.89 -0.44
N THR A 97 -6.57 4.84 -1.15
CA THR A 97 -5.43 5.61 -0.64
C THR A 97 -5.86 6.51 0.54
N VAL A 98 -7.04 7.13 0.46
CA VAL A 98 -7.60 7.96 1.54
C VAL A 98 -8.00 7.12 2.75
N ALA A 99 -8.62 5.95 2.53
CA ALA A 99 -8.98 5.02 3.59
C ALA A 99 -7.73 4.46 4.29
N PHE A 100 -6.71 4.11 3.51
CA PHE A 100 -5.39 3.73 4.01
C PHE A 100 -4.81 4.80 4.93
N VAL A 101 -4.76 6.06 4.47
CA VAL A 101 -4.22 7.16 5.28
C VAL A 101 -4.94 7.23 6.61
N LYS A 102 -6.28 7.31 6.60
CA LYS A 102 -7.12 7.45 7.80
C LYS A 102 -6.90 6.35 8.85
N ASN A 103 -6.64 5.11 8.43
CA ASN A 103 -6.47 4.00 9.37
C ASN A 103 -5.11 4.05 10.11
N TYR A 104 -4.06 4.54 9.44
CA TYR A 104 -2.69 4.54 9.99
C TYR A 104 -2.17 5.93 10.35
N GLU A 105 -3.00 7.00 10.28
CA GLU A 105 -2.54 8.38 10.56
C GLU A 105 -1.86 8.49 11.93
N SER A 106 -2.44 7.93 12.98
CA SER A 106 -1.88 8.01 14.34
C SER A 106 -0.48 7.39 14.44
N GLN A 107 -0.20 6.35 13.65
CA GLN A 107 1.08 5.65 13.60
C GLN A 107 2.08 6.37 12.69
N LEU A 108 1.61 7.01 11.61
CA LEU A 108 2.46 7.64 10.59
C LEU A 108 2.77 9.12 10.87
N ILE A 109 1.86 9.86 11.52
CA ILE A 109 2.03 11.29 11.84
C ILE A 109 3.34 11.59 12.58
N PRO A 110 3.77 10.81 13.61
CA PRO A 110 5.03 11.06 14.31
C PRO A 110 6.27 11.01 13.41
N PHE A 111 6.19 10.27 12.29
CA PHE A 111 7.29 10.13 11.33
C PHE A 111 7.20 11.12 10.18
N LYS A 112 6.16 11.94 10.12
CA LYS A 112 5.97 12.91 9.04
C LYS A 112 6.95 14.07 9.17
N ARG A 113 7.77 14.30 8.13
CA ARG A 113 8.62 15.47 8.04
C ARG A 113 7.76 16.72 7.89
N MET A 114 7.94 17.67 8.81
CA MET A 114 7.39 19.02 8.66
C MET A 114 8.05 19.70 7.46
N LYS A 115 7.23 20.27 6.57
CA LYS A 115 7.70 21.22 5.56
C LYS A 115 7.86 22.57 6.26
N LEU A 116 8.95 22.73 7.01
CA LEU A 116 9.31 24.05 7.52
C LEU A 116 9.57 24.95 6.30
N PRO A 117 9.11 26.22 6.32
CA PRO A 117 9.52 27.19 5.31
C PRO A 117 11.04 27.19 5.27
N LYS A 118 11.63 27.00 4.08
CA LYS A 118 13.06 27.23 3.91
C LYS A 118 13.24 28.73 4.15
N ASP A 119 13.98 29.11 5.18
CA ASP A 119 14.30 30.52 5.43
C ASP A 119 14.83 31.12 4.13
N CYS A 120 14.07 32.07 3.55
CA CYS A 120 14.53 32.82 2.40
C CYS A 120 15.74 33.62 2.87
N PRO A 121 16.95 33.40 2.30
CA PRO A 121 18.06 34.30 2.57
C PRO A 121 17.65 35.70 2.09
N ILE A 122 17.72 36.66 3.00
CA ILE A 122 17.51 38.10 2.76
C ILE A 122 18.71 38.65 1.99
#